data_AF-A0AA39AD82-F1
#
_entry.id   AF-A0AA39AD82-F1
#
_cell.length_a   1.000
_cell.length_b   1.000
_cell.length_c   1.000
_cell.angle_alpha   90.00
_cell.angle_beta   90.00
_cell.angle_gamma   90.00
#
_symmetry.space_group_name_H-M   'P 1'
#
loop_
_entity.id
_entity.type
_entity.pdbx_description
1 polymer ?
#
loop_
_entity_poly.entity_id
_entity_poly.type
_entity_poly.pdbx_seq_one_letter_code
_entity_poly.pdbx_strand_id
1 'polypeptide(L)'
;MRLDVDNMSYEELLDLEERIGDVNTGLSEEKILKCMKRQKYSSSPTPKVEPCCICQEEYAVGDDLGILDCGHDFHTNCIKQWLMQKNLCPICKTTGLAT
;
A
#
# COMPACT_ATOMS: atom_id res chain seq x y z
N MET A 1 -9.55 5.57 28.16
CA MET A 1 -9.10 4.36 28.90
C MET A 1 -8.28 3.55 27.92
N ARG A 2 -6.99 3.29 28.21
CA ARG A 2 -6.15 2.48 27.32
C ARG A 2 -6.56 1.02 27.49
N LEU A 3 -6.86 0.33 26.40
CA LEU A 3 -7.14 -1.10 26.42
C LEU A 3 -5.81 -1.82 26.65
N ASP A 4 -5.76 -2.66 27.67
CA ASP A 4 -4.60 -3.49 28.00
C ASP A 4 -4.64 -4.75 27.13
N VAL A 5 -4.07 -4.64 25.93
CA VAL A 5 -4.11 -5.68 24.90
C VAL A 5 -3.33 -6.93 25.32
N ASP A 6 -2.38 -6.81 26.25
CA ASP A 6 -1.49 -7.91 26.66
C ASP A 6 -2.16 -8.91 27.62
N ASN A 7 -3.33 -8.58 28.18
CA ASN A 7 -4.06 -9.40 29.14
C ASN A 7 -5.47 -9.81 28.68
N MET A 8 -5.82 -9.59 27.40
CA MET A 8 -7.14 -9.97 26.88
C MET A 8 -7.20 -11.46 26.54
N SER A 9 -8.33 -12.09 26.84
CA SER A 9 -8.60 -13.46 26.41
C SER A 9 -8.83 -13.53 24.89
N TYR A 10 -8.62 -14.72 24.31
CA TYR A 10 -8.85 -14.97 22.89
C TYR A 10 -10.30 -14.66 22.46
N GLU A 11 -11.28 -14.92 23.34
CA GLU A 11 -12.69 -14.61 23.10
C GLU A 11 -12.94 -13.10 23.02
N GLU A 12 -12.35 -12.33 23.93
CA GLU A 12 -12.47 -10.87 23.91
C GLU A 12 -11.78 -10.23 22.70
N LEU A 13 -10.72 -10.85 22.16
CA LEU A 13 -10.07 -10.41 20.93
C LEU A 13 -10.95 -10.65 19.69
N LEU A 14 -11.68 -11.78 19.64
CA LEU A 14 -12.63 -12.07 18.56
C LEU A 14 -13.83 -11.13 18.57
N ASP A 15 -14.37 -10.84 19.76
CA ASP A 15 -15.47 -9.87 19.93
C ASP A 15 -15.04 -8.45 19.50
N LEU A 16 -13.76 -8.09 19.71
CA LEU A 16 -13.21 -6.83 19.23
C LEU A 16 -13.09 -6.79 17.70
N GLU A 17 -12.67 -7.88 17.07
CA GLU A 17 -12.58 -8.00 15.61
C GLU A 17 -13.96 -7.81 14.96
N GLU A 18 -15.00 -8.47 15.49
CA GLU A 18 -16.38 -8.33 15.00
C GLU A 18 -16.94 -6.91 15.21
N ARG A 19 -16.64 -6.28 16.35
CA ARG A 19 -17.12 -4.92 16.67
C ARG A 19 -16.48 -3.82 15.83
N ILE A 20 -15.22 -3.99 15.41
CA ILE A 20 -14.49 -2.99 14.63
C ILE A 20 -14.88 -3.08 13.15
N GLY A 21 -15.12 -4.30 12.64
CA GLY A 21 -15.50 -4.56 11.25
C GLY A 21 -14.41 -4.21 10.22
N ASP A 22 -14.69 -4.51 8.95
CA ASP A 22 -13.80 -4.17 7.83
C ASP A 22 -14.04 -2.73 7.35
N VAL A 23 -13.08 -1.84 7.59
CA VAL A 23 -13.12 -0.48 7.05
C VAL A 23 -12.41 -0.45 5.69
N ASN A 24 -13.16 -0.68 4.61
CA ASN A 24 -12.66 -0.44 3.26
C ASN A 24 -12.53 1.07 3.02
N THR A 25 -11.32 1.60 3.21
CA THR A 25 -10.94 2.99 2.94
C THR A 25 -10.20 3.13 1.60
N GLY A 26 -10.45 2.20 0.69
CA GLY A 26 -9.84 2.16 -0.63
C GLY A 26 -10.41 3.20 -1.60
N LEU A 27 -9.77 3.31 -2.75
CA LEU A 27 -10.18 4.15 -3.88
C LEU A 27 -10.72 3.30 -5.02
N SER A 28 -11.60 3.89 -5.85
CA SER A 28 -11.97 3.25 -7.11
C SER A 28 -10.79 3.22 -8.09
N GLU A 29 -10.75 2.22 -8.95
CA GLU A 29 -9.71 2.07 -9.96
C GLU A 29 -9.55 3.32 -10.84
N GLU A 30 -10.68 3.93 -11.23
CA GLU A 30 -10.69 5.17 -12.01
C GLU A 30 -9.98 6.32 -11.30
N LYS A 31 -10.20 6.49 -9.98
CA LYS A 31 -9.54 7.53 -9.18
C LYS A 31 -8.05 7.25 -9.05
N ILE A 32 -7.67 5.98 -8.83
CA ILE A 32 -6.27 5.58 -8.73
C ILE A 32 -5.54 5.88 -10.04
N LEU A 33 -6.07 5.46 -11.19
CA LEU A 33 -5.44 5.67 -12.49
C LEU A 33 -5.33 7.16 -12.88
N LYS A 34 -6.26 7.98 -12.40
CA LYS A 34 -6.28 9.43 -12.65
C LYS A 34 -5.28 10.20 -11.78
N CYS A 35 -5.16 9.84 -10.50
CA CYS A 35 -4.33 10.59 -9.54
C CYS A 35 -2.90 10.04 -9.41
N MET A 36 -2.70 8.74 -9.65
CA MET A 36 -1.41 8.09 -9.47
C MET A 36 -0.43 8.46 -10.59
N LYS A 37 0.79 8.85 -10.19
CA LYS A 37 1.90 9.06 -11.13
C LYS A 37 2.42 7.71 -11.60
N ARG A 38 2.69 7.60 -12.90
CA ARG A 38 3.24 6.38 -13.51
C ARG A 38 4.56 6.69 -14.21
N GLN A 39 5.53 5.81 -14.06
CA GLN A 39 6.84 5.92 -14.68
C GLN A 39 7.31 4.53 -15.13
N LYS A 40 8.07 4.47 -16.22
CA LYS A 40 8.79 3.24 -16.61
C LYS A 40 10.08 3.10 -15.81
N TYR A 41 10.34 1.92 -15.27
CA TYR A 41 11.64 1.63 -14.68
C TYR A 41 12.70 1.59 -15.78
N SER A 42 13.73 2.43 -15.66
CA SER A 42 14.93 2.37 -16.46
C SER A 42 16.05 1.82 -15.57
N SER A 43 16.81 0.83 -16.05
CA SER A 43 17.96 0.35 -15.26
C SER A 43 18.95 1.49 -15.11
N SER A 44 19.02 2.06 -13.92
CA SER A 44 20.16 2.90 -13.54
C SER A 44 21.31 1.96 -13.14
N PRO A 45 22.58 2.34 -13.37
CA PRO A 45 23.74 1.54 -12.94
C PRO A 45 23.95 1.60 -11.41
N THR A 46 22.92 1.95 -10.61
CA THR A 46 23.05 2.05 -9.17
C THR A 46 22.83 0.69 -8.50
N PRO A 47 23.67 0.28 -7.52
CA PRO A 47 23.70 -1.11 -7.07
C PRO A 47 22.59 -1.51 -6.09
N LYS A 48 21.60 -0.64 -5.81
CA LYS A 48 20.70 -0.79 -4.65
C LYS A 48 19.31 -0.21 -4.93
N VAL A 49 18.60 -0.80 -5.88
CA VAL A 49 17.15 -0.57 -5.98
C VAL A 49 16.46 -1.61 -5.11
N GLU A 50 15.73 -1.16 -4.10
CA GLU A 50 14.93 -2.04 -3.24
C GLU A 50 13.84 -2.72 -4.10
N PRO A 51 13.54 -4.01 -3.90
CA PRO A 51 12.47 -4.69 -4.63
C PRO A 51 11.10 -4.12 -4.27
N CYS A 52 10.10 -4.39 -5.10
CA CYS A 52 8.74 -3.97 -4.79
C CYS A 52 8.28 -4.64 -3.50
N CYS A 53 7.99 -3.87 -2.44
CA CYS A 53 7.67 -4.46 -1.13
C CYS A 53 6.31 -5.20 -1.07
N ILE A 54 5.51 -5.12 -2.15
CA ILE A 54 4.20 -5.77 -2.24
C ILE A 54 4.35 -7.20 -2.78
N CYS A 55 5.03 -7.38 -3.92
CA CYS A 55 5.27 -8.70 -4.51
C CYS A 55 6.63 -9.31 -4.15
N GLN A 56 7.54 -8.53 -3.58
CA GLN A 56 8.92 -8.90 -3.23
C GLN A 56 9.81 -9.23 -4.46
N GLU A 57 9.42 -8.77 -5.64
CA GLU A 57 10.17 -8.97 -6.89
C GLU A 57 11.02 -7.72 -7.23
N GLU A 58 12.17 -7.94 -7.87
CA GLU A 58 13.03 -6.87 -8.40
C GLU A 58 12.37 -6.18 -9.60
N TYR A 59 12.69 -4.91 -9.81
CA TYR A 59 12.22 -4.18 -10.98
C TYR A 59 13.02 -4.51 -12.24
N ALA A 60 12.31 -4.83 -13.32
CA ALA A 60 12.88 -5.05 -14.64
C ALA A 60 12.74 -3.81 -15.53
N VAL A 61 13.69 -3.63 -16.44
CA VAL A 61 13.65 -2.50 -17.40
C VAL A 61 12.37 -2.56 -18.21
N GLY A 62 11.63 -1.46 -18.21
CA GLY A 62 10.33 -1.37 -18.89
C GLY A 62 9.12 -1.69 -18.01
N ASP A 63 9.33 -2.08 -16.75
CA ASP A 63 8.24 -2.23 -15.78
C ASP A 63 7.51 -0.90 -15.57
N ASP A 64 6.19 -0.98 -15.43
CA ASP A 64 5.37 0.17 -15.06
C ASP A 64 5.37 0.35 -13.55
N LEU A 65 5.94 1.46 -13.08
CA LEU A 65 5.94 1.84 -11.68
C LEU A 65 4.85 2.87 -11.38
N GLY A 66 4.11 2.63 -10.31
CA GLY A 66 3.18 3.58 -9.71
C GLY A 66 3.86 4.29 -8.54
N ILE A 67 3.90 5.61 -8.59
CA ILE A 67 4.52 6.46 -7.56
C ILE A 67 3.40 7.15 -6.79
N LEU A 68 3.42 6.97 -5.47
CA LEU A 68 2.48 7.62 -4.54
C LEU A 68 2.89 9.08 -4.28
N ASP A 69 2.00 9.86 -3.67
CA ASP A 69 2.29 11.27 -3.36
C ASP A 69 3.41 11.44 -2.31
N CYS A 70 3.63 10.42 -1.48
CA CYS A 70 4.76 10.37 -0.56
C CYS A 70 6.11 10.08 -1.25
N GLY A 71 6.13 9.78 -2.55
CA GLY A 71 7.34 9.54 -3.34
C GLY A 71 7.79 8.08 -3.43
N HIS A 72 7.16 7.16 -2.69
CA HIS A 72 7.45 5.73 -2.79
C HIS A 72 6.87 5.11 -4.07
N ASP A 73 7.66 4.25 -4.70
CA ASP A 73 7.33 3.54 -5.93
C ASP A 73 7.11 2.03 -5.73
N PHE A 74 6.27 1.47 -6.59
CA PHE A 74 5.85 0.07 -6.60
C PHE A 74 5.53 -0.32 -8.03
N HIS A 75 5.42 -1.61 -8.36
CA HIS A 75 4.76 -1.99 -9.61
C HIS A 75 3.34 -1.42 -9.65
N THR A 76 2.98 -0.81 -10.78
CA THR A 76 1.69 -0.14 -11.01
C THR A 76 0.53 -1.05 -10.65
N ASN A 77 0.60 -2.33 -11.05
CA ASN A 77 -0.46 -3.29 -10.74
C ASN A 77 -0.55 -3.59 -9.23
N CYS A 78 0.60 -3.80 -8.58
CA CYS A 78 0.67 -4.11 -7.15
C CYS A 78 0.09 -2.98 -6.31
N ILE A 79 0.53 -1.73 -6.53
CA ILE A 79 0.03 -0.60 -5.74
C ILE A 79 -1.41 -0.25 -6.09
N LYS A 80 -1.87 -0.47 -7.32
CA LYS A 80 -3.28 -0.31 -7.69
C LYS A 80 -4.17 -1.24 -6.87
N GLN A 81 -3.85 -2.54 -6.81
CA GLN A 81 -4.64 -3.50 -6.03
C GLN A 81 -4.64 -3.17 -4.54
N TRP A 82 -3.52 -2.68 -4.01
CA TRP A 82 -3.42 -2.23 -2.63
C TRP A 82 -4.32 -1.01 -2.35
N LEU A 83 -4.25 0.02 -3.19
CA LEU A 83 -5.03 1.25 -3.03
C LEU A 83 -6.54 1.03 -3.18
N MET A 84 -6.97 -0.02 -3.89
CA MET A 84 -8.38 -0.42 -3.96
C MET A 84 -8.91 -0.94 -2.62
N GLN A 85 -8.05 -1.40 -1.72
CA GLN A 85 -8.43 -1.85 -0.38
C GLN A 85 -8.20 -0.75 0.66
N LYS A 86 -7.10 0.00 0.53
CA LYS A 86 -6.70 1.03 1.50
C LYS A 86 -5.89 2.14 0.84
N ASN A 87 -6.34 3.39 0.94
CA ASN A 87 -5.60 4.54 0.42
C ASN A 87 -4.39 4.95 1.29
N LEU A 88 -3.50 4.02 1.64
CA LEU A 88 -2.29 4.30 2.43
C LEU A 88 -1.05 3.71 1.76
N CYS A 89 0.09 4.38 1.89
CA CYS A 89 1.38 3.86 1.46
C CYS A 89 1.77 2.60 2.27
N PRO A 90 2.17 1.49 1.62
CA PRO A 90 2.68 0.30 2.31
C PRO A 90 3.90 0.57 3.21
N ILE A 91 4.73 1.54 2.84
CA ILE A 91 6.00 1.86 3.51
C ILE A 91 5.79 2.83 4.67
N CYS A 92 5.34 4.07 4.40
CA CYS A 92 5.25 5.12 5.42
C CYS A 92 3.86 5.30 6.06
N LYS A 93 2.86 4.54 5.61
CA LYS A 93 1.46 4.57 6.12
C LYS A 93 0.76 5.94 6.00
N THR A 94 1.30 6.89 5.25
CA THR A 94 0.60 8.14 4.90
C THR A 94 -0.42 7.89 3.79
N THR A 95 -1.37 8.82 3.58
CA THR A 95 -2.31 8.77 2.46
C THR A 95 -1.57 8.54 1.13
N GLY A 96 -2.01 7.54 0.37
CA GLY A 96 -1.33 7.11 -0.85
C GLY A 96 -1.49 8.11 -2.00
N LEU A 97 -2.74 8.51 -2.25
CA LEU A 97 -3.10 9.52 -3.24
C LEU A 97 -4.02 10.56 -2.60
N ALA A 98 -3.67 11.84 -2.75
CA ALA A 98 -4.55 12.95 -2.47
C ALA A 98 -5.60 13.04 -3.58
N THR A 99 -6.82 12.60 -3.27
CA THR A 99 -7.98 12.64 -4.19
C THR A 99 -8.85 13.86 -3.97
#